data_AF-A0A191US22-F1
#
_entry.id   AF-A0A191US22-F1
#
_cell.length_a   1.000
_cell.length_b   1.000
_cell.length_c   1.000
_cell.angle_alpha   90.00
_cell.angle_beta   90.00
_cell.angle_gamma   90.00
#
_symmetry.space_group_name_H-M   'P 1'
#
loop_
_entity.id
_entity.type
_entity.pdbx_description
1 polymer ?
#
loop_
_entity_poly.entity_id
_entity_poly.type
_entity_poly.pdbx_seq_one_letter_code
_entity_poly.pdbx_strand_id
1 'polypeptide(L)'
;MMKYSIINLLICIIFIFNNAENSTANVAMLMEWGQGLMAMTQKFTNAKNECFNMGKIAPAELQSIDFTQIFSRNQKCYLACIYKLAGVMHLGRFNPDGFIQMIPEETLRLDKTGILQRFKSFSARCNAAINQQFSAGNASDECDIAGLIAKCFKQQGNSPLSQHG
;
A
#
# COMPACT_ATOMS: atom_id res chain seq x y z
N MET A 1 18.02 -14.35 -1.47
CA MET A 1 17.56 -13.55 -2.63
C MET A 1 16.14 -13.07 -2.35
N MET A 2 15.98 -11.82 -1.91
CA MET A 2 14.68 -11.19 -1.57
C MET A 2 14.23 -10.29 -2.73
N LYS A 3 13.69 -10.84 -3.83
CA LYS A 3 13.26 -10.01 -4.97
C LYS A 3 11.75 -9.83 -5.11
N TYR A 4 10.88 -10.69 -4.55
CA TYR A 4 9.48 -10.74 -5.00
C TYR A 4 8.42 -10.06 -4.10
N SER A 5 8.74 -9.68 -2.87
CA SER A 5 7.71 -9.19 -1.91
C SER A 5 7.47 -7.67 -1.98
N ILE A 6 8.50 -6.88 -2.33
CA ILE A 6 8.40 -5.41 -2.48
C ILE A 6 7.87 -5.05 -3.88
N ILE A 7 8.19 -5.88 -4.89
CA ILE A 7 7.83 -5.64 -6.29
C ILE A 7 6.32 -5.57 -6.49
N ASN A 8 5.48 -6.38 -5.83
CA ASN A 8 4.03 -6.34 -6.07
C ASN A 8 3.32 -5.14 -5.41
N LEU A 9 3.79 -4.67 -4.25
CA LEU A 9 3.29 -3.43 -3.64
C LEU A 9 3.79 -2.19 -4.41
N LEU A 10 5.05 -2.23 -4.87
CA LEU A 10 5.63 -1.27 -5.80
C LEU A 10 4.87 -1.23 -7.12
N ILE A 11 4.50 -2.38 -7.69
CA ILE A 11 3.73 -2.50 -8.93
C ILE A 11 2.37 -1.82 -8.76
N CYS A 12 1.68 -2.00 -7.61
CA CYS A 12 0.43 -1.28 -7.34
C CYS A 12 0.64 0.25 -7.34
N ILE A 13 1.72 0.74 -6.75
CA ILE A 13 2.05 2.17 -6.72
C ILE A 13 2.46 2.66 -8.13
N ILE A 14 3.26 1.90 -8.86
CA ILE A 14 3.68 2.17 -10.25
C ILE A 14 2.48 2.19 -11.20
N PHE A 15 1.48 1.32 -11.04
CA PHE A 15 0.26 1.33 -11.87
C PHE A 15 -0.67 2.52 -11.58
N ILE A 16 -0.72 3.02 -10.34
CA ILE A 16 -1.39 4.30 -10.00
C ILE A 16 -0.73 5.46 -10.77
N PHE A 17 0.58 5.36 -10.97
CA PHE A 17 1.41 6.40 -11.56
C PHE A 17 1.54 6.34 -13.10
N ASN A 18 1.54 5.15 -13.70
CA ASN A 18 1.75 4.95 -15.15
C ASN A 18 0.54 5.30 -16.04
N ASN A 19 -0.55 5.83 -15.48
CA ASN A 19 -1.72 6.29 -16.26
C ASN A 19 -1.59 7.72 -16.76
N ALA A 20 -0.39 8.06 -17.24
CA ALA A 20 -0.13 9.25 -18.03
C ALA A 20 0.41 8.76 -19.38
N GLU A 21 -0.48 8.24 -20.23
CA GLU A 21 -0.09 7.90 -21.60
C GLU A 21 0.13 9.17 -22.42
N ASN A 22 1.30 9.25 -23.05
CA ASN A 22 1.74 10.20 -24.09
C ASN A 22 1.95 11.68 -23.68
N SER A 23 3.19 12.05 -23.37
CA SER A 23 4.20 12.42 -24.37
C SER A 23 5.43 12.97 -23.64
N THR A 24 6.64 12.60 -24.08
CA THR A 24 7.91 13.17 -23.59
C THR A 24 8.03 13.27 -22.06
N ALA A 25 7.94 12.13 -21.35
CA ALA A 25 8.39 12.08 -19.97
C ALA A 25 9.91 12.33 -19.96
N ASN A 26 10.31 13.57 -19.68
CA ASN A 26 11.70 13.98 -19.55
C ASN A 26 12.36 13.06 -18.50
N VAL A 27 13.61 12.63 -18.70
CA VAL A 27 14.30 11.66 -17.80
C VAL A 27 14.27 12.14 -16.33
N ALA A 28 14.21 13.46 -16.11
CA ALA A 28 13.99 14.09 -14.80
C ALA A 28 12.67 13.67 -14.13
N MET A 29 11.57 13.59 -14.87
CA MET A 29 10.27 13.15 -14.35
C MET A 29 10.32 11.67 -13.95
N LEU A 30 10.95 10.79 -14.73
CA LEU A 30 11.14 9.39 -14.34
C LEU A 30 12.04 9.23 -13.10
N MET A 31 13.06 10.09 -12.96
CA MET A 31 13.93 10.10 -11.78
C MET A 31 13.22 10.60 -10.51
N GLU A 32 12.39 11.64 -10.61
CA GLU A 32 11.65 12.20 -9.46
C GLU A 32 10.49 11.30 -9.00
N TRP A 33 9.79 10.65 -9.93
CA TRP A 33 8.80 9.62 -9.58
C TRP A 33 9.49 8.39 -8.98
N GLY A 34 10.70 8.06 -9.46
CA GLY A 34 11.57 7.06 -8.86
C GLY A 34 11.94 7.39 -7.41
N GLN A 35 12.30 8.64 -7.11
CA GLN A 35 12.61 9.09 -5.74
C GLN A 35 11.40 9.05 -4.81
N GLY A 36 10.23 9.46 -5.29
CA GLY A 36 8.98 9.40 -4.54
C GLY A 36 8.57 7.96 -4.18
N LEU A 37 8.67 7.07 -5.16
CA LEU A 37 8.44 5.64 -4.98
C LEU A 37 9.45 5.00 -4.01
N MET A 38 10.72 5.41 -4.09
CA MET A 38 11.79 4.96 -3.18
C MET A 38 11.52 5.39 -1.73
N ALA A 39 11.08 6.62 -1.50
CA ALA A 39 10.78 7.11 -0.15
C ALA A 39 9.60 6.35 0.50
N MET A 40 8.53 6.09 -0.25
CA MET A 40 7.43 5.23 0.23
C MET A 40 7.92 3.81 0.52
N THR A 41 8.74 3.27 -0.38
CA THR A 41 9.33 1.93 -0.22
C THR A 41 10.24 1.84 0.99
N GLN A 42 10.99 2.89 1.29
CA GLN A 42 11.86 2.94 2.46
C GLN A 42 11.05 2.95 3.76
N LYS A 43 9.95 3.72 3.83
CA LYS A 43 9.04 3.70 4.99
C LYS A 43 8.52 2.29 5.27
N PHE A 44 8.02 1.60 4.25
CA PHE A 44 7.56 0.22 4.38
C PHE A 44 8.69 -0.75 4.73
N THR A 45 9.89 -0.56 4.18
CA THR A 45 11.05 -1.42 4.47
C THR A 45 11.50 -1.27 5.91
N ASN A 46 11.54 -0.05 6.44
CA ASN A 46 11.86 0.22 7.84
C ASN A 46 10.84 -0.44 8.76
N ALA A 47 9.54 -0.21 8.51
CA ALA A 47 8.46 -0.82 9.26
C ALA A 47 8.50 -2.36 9.21
N LYS A 48 8.79 -2.94 8.05
CA LYS A 48 8.94 -4.40 7.87
C LYS A 48 10.06 -4.96 8.75
N ASN A 49 11.23 -4.33 8.71
CA ASN A 49 12.39 -4.75 9.49
C ASN A 49 12.12 -4.62 10.99
N GLU A 50 11.49 -3.52 11.41
CA GLU A 50 11.14 -3.29 12.80
C GLU A 50 10.12 -4.31 13.32
N CYS A 51 9.03 -4.56 12.58
CA CYS A 51 8.05 -5.57 12.94
C CYS A 51 8.65 -6.99 12.97
N PHE A 52 9.61 -7.28 12.08
CA PHE A 52 10.33 -8.56 12.11
C PHE A 52 11.20 -8.68 13.37
N ASN A 53 11.94 -7.63 13.70
CA ASN A 53 12.78 -7.59 14.91
C ASN A 53 11.96 -7.65 16.21
N MET A 54 10.72 -7.16 16.20
CA MET A 54 9.74 -7.32 17.29
C MET A 54 9.15 -8.74 17.39
N GLY A 55 9.56 -9.68 16.52
CA GLY A 55 9.07 -11.06 16.52
C GLY A 55 7.62 -11.19 16.06
N LYS A 56 7.09 -10.23 15.29
CA LYS A 56 5.69 -10.25 14.83
C LYS A 56 5.42 -11.29 13.74
N ILE A 57 6.46 -11.94 13.22
CA ILE A 57 6.36 -13.04 12.27
C ILE A 57 7.57 -13.97 12.39
N ALA A 58 7.37 -15.27 12.19
CA ALA A 58 8.48 -16.21 12.10
C ALA A 58 9.23 -16.03 10.75
N PRO A 59 10.56 -16.24 10.70
CA PRO A 59 11.33 -16.13 9.45
C PRO A 59 10.81 -17.02 8.32
N ALA A 60 10.31 -18.22 8.64
CA ALA A 60 9.74 -19.14 7.67
C ALA A 60 8.41 -18.63 7.10
N GLU A 61 7.56 -18.00 7.91
CA GLU A 61 6.29 -17.40 7.48
C GLU A 61 6.49 -16.11 6.68
N LEU A 62 7.61 -15.41 6.89
CA LEU A 62 8.00 -14.25 6.08
C LEU A 62 8.38 -14.67 4.65
N GLN A 63 9.03 -15.82 4.49
CA GLN A 63 9.42 -16.35 3.18
C GLN A 63 8.21 -16.81 2.35
N SER A 64 7.09 -17.12 3.00
CA SER A 64 5.84 -17.56 2.36
C SER A 64 4.81 -16.44 2.19
N ILE A 65 5.17 -15.17 2.43
CA ILE A 65 4.27 -14.05 2.12
C ILE A 65 4.15 -13.92 0.60
N ASP A 66 3.09 -14.50 0.08
CA ASP A 66 2.61 -14.33 -1.27
C ASP A 66 1.33 -13.50 -1.27
N PHE A 67 1.42 -12.27 -1.77
CA PHE A 67 0.26 -11.37 -1.90
C PHE A 67 -0.80 -11.91 -2.87
N THR A 68 -0.50 -12.96 -3.65
CA THR A 68 -1.49 -13.64 -4.47
C THR A 68 -2.42 -14.54 -3.65
N GLN A 69 -1.99 -15.01 -2.48
CA GLN A 69 -2.69 -15.97 -1.63
C GLN A 69 -3.42 -15.31 -0.45
N ILE A 70 -4.20 -16.13 0.28
CA ILE A 70 -4.85 -15.71 1.53
C ILE A 70 -3.81 -15.70 2.64
N PHE A 71 -3.66 -14.56 3.32
CA PHE A 71 -2.72 -14.42 4.43
C PHE A 71 -3.14 -15.26 5.65
N SER A 72 -2.16 -15.92 6.26
CA SER A 72 -2.32 -16.53 7.59
C SER A 72 -2.60 -15.45 8.65
N ARG A 73 -3.07 -15.84 9.84
CA ARG A 73 -3.31 -14.88 10.93
C ARG A 73 -2.02 -14.15 11.34
N ASN A 74 -0.89 -14.86 11.40
CA ASN A 74 0.40 -14.25 11.73
C ASN A 74 0.83 -13.25 10.66
N GLN A 75 0.64 -13.58 9.37
CA GLN A 75 0.92 -12.68 8.27
C GLN A 75 0.03 -11.43 8.29
N LYS A 76 -1.27 -11.59 8.60
CA LYS A 76 -2.20 -10.47 8.81
C LYS A 76 -1.76 -9.55 9.95
N CYS A 77 -1.36 -10.11 11.10
CA CYS A 77 -0.89 -9.32 12.23
C CYS A 77 0.46 -8.64 11.96
N TYR A 78 1.33 -9.30 11.19
CA TYR A 78 2.55 -8.71 10.69
C TYR A 78 2.28 -7.50 9.79
N LEU A 79 1.33 -7.61 8.87
CA LEU A 79 0.86 -6.48 8.05
C LEU A 79 0.26 -5.37 8.90
N ALA A 80 -0.53 -5.68 9.94
CA ALA A 80 -1.08 -4.68 10.85
C ALA A 80 0.03 -3.89 11.55
N CYS A 81 1.10 -4.55 11.99
CA CYS A 81 2.27 -3.89 12.56
C CYS A 81 2.91 -2.93 11.54
N ILE A 82 3.16 -3.42 10.31
CA ILE A 82 3.76 -2.61 9.24
C ILE A 82 2.91 -1.38 8.95
N TYR A 83 1.59 -1.57 8.78
CA TYR A 83 0.67 -0.47 8.45
C TYR A 83 0.54 0.56 9.57
N LYS A 84 0.63 0.16 10.83
CA LYS A 84 0.68 1.11 11.95
C LYS A 84 1.93 1.97 11.90
N LEU A 85 3.11 1.35 11.76
CA LEU A 85 4.39 2.08 11.69
C LEU A 85 4.49 2.96 10.45
N ALA A 86 3.89 2.53 9.33
CA ALA A 86 3.83 3.30 8.09
C ALA A 86 2.76 4.41 8.10
N GLY A 87 1.90 4.48 9.13
CA GLY A 87 0.80 5.45 9.24
C GLY A 87 -0.47 5.10 8.46
N VAL A 88 -0.48 3.98 7.73
CA VAL A 88 -1.63 3.46 6.95
C VAL A 88 -2.76 2.97 7.85
N MET A 89 -2.44 2.60 9.09
CA MET A 89 -3.43 2.27 10.11
C MET A 89 -3.29 3.15 11.34
N HIS A 90 -4.42 3.51 11.93
CA HIS A 90 -4.49 4.23 13.20
C HIS A 90 -5.66 3.68 14.02
N LEU A 91 -5.46 3.45 15.32
CA LEU A 91 -6.47 2.88 16.23
C LEU A 91 -7.14 1.60 15.70
N GLY A 92 -6.36 0.72 15.08
CA GLY A 92 -6.84 -0.56 14.53
C GLY A 92 -7.70 -0.43 13.27
N ARG A 93 -7.81 0.77 12.68
CA ARG A 93 -8.56 1.05 11.45
C ARG A 93 -7.64 1.49 10.33
N PHE A 94 -8.13 1.36 9.10
CA PHE A 94 -7.50 2.00 7.95
C PHE A 94 -7.52 3.53 8.15
N ASN A 95 -6.39 4.17 7.85
CA ASN A 95 -6.19 5.62 7.95
C ASN A 95 -5.94 6.18 6.55
N PRO A 96 -6.99 6.60 5.82
CA PRO A 96 -6.88 7.18 4.48
C PRO A 96 -5.92 8.38 4.43
N ASP A 97 -5.99 9.26 5.42
CA ASP A 97 -5.15 10.45 5.48
C ASP A 97 -3.68 10.08 5.71
N GLY A 98 -3.42 9.13 6.61
CA GLY A 98 -2.06 8.62 6.82
C GLY A 98 -1.49 7.93 5.57
N PHE A 99 -2.32 7.19 4.82
CA PHE A 99 -1.92 6.63 3.52
C PHE A 99 -1.59 7.72 2.50
N ILE A 100 -2.38 8.79 2.42
CA ILE A 100 -2.11 9.93 1.52
C ILE A 100 -0.84 10.68 1.95
N GLN A 101 -0.60 10.84 3.25
CA GLN A 101 0.63 11.45 3.80
C GLN A 101 1.89 10.61 3.54
N MET A 102 1.76 9.38 3.04
CA MET A 102 2.91 8.63 2.55
C MET A 102 3.47 9.19 1.25
N ILE A 103 2.65 9.88 0.45
CA ILE A 103 3.07 10.46 -0.82
C ILE A 103 4.10 11.56 -0.52
N PRO A 104 5.34 11.44 -1.01
CA PRO A 104 6.36 12.45 -0.79
C PRO A 104 5.97 13.77 -1.43
N GLU A 105 6.34 14.88 -0.80
CA GLU A 105 6.01 16.22 -1.31
C GLU A 105 6.55 16.43 -2.72
N GLU A 106 7.71 15.86 -3.03
CA GLU A 106 8.35 15.88 -4.34
C GLU A 106 7.46 15.25 -5.41
N THR A 107 6.77 14.16 -5.09
CA THR A 107 5.79 13.53 -6.00
C THR A 107 4.59 14.44 -6.23
N LEU A 108 4.13 15.15 -5.20
CA LEU A 108 3.02 16.09 -5.31
C LEU A 108 3.39 17.36 -6.07
N ARG A 109 4.67 17.69 -6.28
CA ARG A 109 5.07 18.89 -7.04
C ARG A 109 4.84 18.77 -8.54
N LEU A 110 4.78 17.54 -9.06
CA LEU A 110 4.69 17.26 -10.50
C LEU A 110 3.25 17.32 -11.04
N ASP A 111 2.31 16.78 -10.27
CA ASP A 111 0.87 16.92 -10.53
C ASP A 111 0.11 16.79 -9.20
N LYS A 112 0.13 17.87 -8.43
CA LYS A 112 -0.47 17.90 -7.08
C LYS A 112 -1.92 17.47 -7.10
N THR A 113 -2.67 17.96 -8.07
CA THR A 113 -4.13 17.78 -8.13
C THR A 113 -4.51 16.39 -8.61
N GLY A 114 -3.90 15.89 -9.70
CA GLY A 114 -4.24 14.58 -10.24
C GLY A 114 -3.78 13.45 -9.34
N ILE A 115 -2.54 13.50 -8.84
CA ILE A 115 -2.01 12.45 -7.95
C ILE A 115 -2.79 12.41 -6.64
N LEU A 116 -2.99 13.55 -5.99
CA LEU A 116 -3.74 13.60 -4.73
C LEU A 116 -5.19 13.11 -4.92
N GLN A 117 -5.84 13.48 -6.03
CA GLN A 117 -7.20 13.03 -6.31
C GLN A 117 -7.26 11.52 -6.55
N ARG A 118 -6.28 10.93 -7.26
CA ARG A 118 -6.19 9.48 -7.46
C ARG A 118 -6.02 8.73 -6.13
N PHE A 119 -5.13 9.19 -5.26
CA PHE A 119 -4.94 8.59 -3.93
C PHE A 119 -6.15 8.78 -3.01
N LYS A 120 -6.83 9.93 -3.04
CA LYS A 120 -8.10 10.15 -2.34
C LYS A 120 -9.19 9.19 -2.84
N SER A 121 -9.32 9.07 -4.15
CA SER A 121 -10.32 8.19 -4.78
C SER A 121 -10.05 6.71 -4.44
N PHE A 122 -8.79 6.28 -4.53
CA PHE A 122 -8.34 4.95 -4.14
C PHE A 122 -8.61 4.66 -2.65
N SER A 123 -8.18 5.56 -1.77
CA SER A 123 -8.34 5.37 -0.32
C SER A 123 -9.81 5.39 0.09
N ALA A 124 -10.65 6.22 -0.52
CA ALA A 124 -12.09 6.21 -0.30
C ALA A 124 -12.73 4.87 -0.68
N ARG A 125 -12.40 4.31 -1.86
CA ARG A 125 -12.90 2.99 -2.28
C ARG A 125 -12.47 1.88 -1.33
N CYS A 126 -11.20 1.87 -0.93
CA CYS A 126 -10.74 0.85 0.01
C CYS A 126 -11.36 1.02 1.39
N ASN A 127 -11.49 2.24 1.89
CA ASN A 127 -12.13 2.50 3.18
C ASN A 127 -13.58 2.00 3.18
N ALA A 128 -14.34 2.28 2.11
CA ALA A 128 -15.71 1.80 1.97
C ALA A 128 -15.79 0.26 1.97
N ALA A 129 -14.96 -0.40 1.16
CA ALA A 129 -14.92 -1.86 1.08
C ALA A 129 -14.52 -2.51 2.42
N ILE A 130 -13.52 -1.96 3.11
CA ILE A 130 -13.07 -2.44 4.42
C ILE A 130 -14.18 -2.28 5.47
N ASN A 131 -14.83 -1.11 5.52
CA ASN A 131 -15.90 -0.84 6.49
C ASN A 131 -17.14 -1.71 6.25
N GLN A 132 -17.45 -2.02 4.99
CA GLN A 132 -18.50 -2.98 4.65
C GLN A 132 -18.18 -4.37 5.19
N GLN A 133 -16.95 -4.86 4.98
CA GLN A 133 -16.52 -6.17 5.48
C GLN A 133 -16.48 -6.22 7.01
N PHE A 134 -16.07 -5.13 7.67
CA PHE A 134 -16.10 -5.02 9.11
C PHE A 134 -17.54 -5.07 9.65
N SER A 135 -18.46 -4.31 9.05
CA SER A 135 -19.87 -4.28 9.46
C SER A 135 -20.59 -5.61 9.23
N ALA A 136 -20.14 -6.39 8.24
CA ALA A 136 -20.62 -7.74 7.97
C ALA A 136 -20.07 -8.81 8.94
N GLY A 137 -19.20 -8.45 9.89
CA GLY A 137 -18.59 -9.38 10.84
C GLY A 137 -17.41 -10.19 10.28
N ASN A 138 -16.91 -9.85 9.08
CA ASN A 138 -15.80 -10.57 8.44
C ASN A 138 -14.41 -10.12 8.94
N ALA A 139 -14.35 -9.15 9.84
CA ALA A 139 -13.13 -8.70 10.50
C ALA A 139 -13.41 -8.39 11.97
N SER A 140 -12.64 -9.03 12.85
CA SER A 140 -12.86 -8.97 14.30
C SER A 140 -11.80 -8.16 15.04
N ASP A 141 -10.61 -8.04 14.47
CA ASP A 141 -9.47 -7.35 15.05
C ASP A 141 -8.68 -6.56 14.01
N GLU A 142 -7.62 -5.88 14.46
CA GLU A 142 -6.73 -5.08 13.61
C GLU A 142 -5.95 -5.92 12.57
N CYS A 143 -5.70 -7.21 12.85
CA CYS A 143 -5.03 -8.10 11.91
C CYS A 143 -5.96 -8.40 10.73
N ASP A 144 -7.22 -8.70 10.99
CA ASP A 144 -8.22 -8.88 9.95
C ASP A 144 -8.39 -7.62 9.10
N ILE A 145 -8.43 -6.44 9.73
CA ILE A 145 -8.45 -5.15 9.02
C ILE A 145 -7.22 -5.00 8.12
N ALA A 146 -6.02 -5.33 8.60
CA ALA A 146 -4.81 -5.29 7.77
C ALA A 146 -4.89 -6.25 6.58
N GLY A 147 -5.45 -7.46 6.77
CA GLY A 147 -5.72 -8.39 5.68
C GLY A 147 -6.68 -7.81 4.63
N LEU A 148 -7.73 -7.10 5.07
CA LEU A 148 -8.67 -6.42 4.18
C LEU A 148 -8.03 -5.24 3.44
N ILE A 149 -7.16 -4.46 4.08
CA ILE A 149 -6.36 -3.41 3.44
C ILE A 149 -5.52 -4.02 2.31
N ALA A 150 -4.74 -5.06 2.62
CA ALA A 150 -3.88 -5.73 1.64
C ALA A 150 -4.68 -6.29 0.47
N LYS A 151 -5.84 -6.92 0.74
CA LYS A 151 -6.77 -7.41 -0.28
C LYS A 151 -7.27 -6.27 -1.17
N CYS A 152 -7.71 -5.15 -0.58
CA CYS A 152 -8.20 -4.02 -1.35
C CYS A 152 -7.11 -3.41 -2.21
N PHE A 153 -5.92 -3.19 -1.65
CA PHE A 153 -4.81 -2.59 -2.39
C PHE A 153 -4.45 -3.41 -3.63
N LYS A 154 -4.42 -4.73 -3.50
CA LYS A 154 -4.25 -5.65 -4.62
C LYS A 154 -5.39 -5.55 -5.64
N GLN A 155 -6.65 -5.59 -5.19
CA GLN A 155 -7.80 -5.53 -6.08
C GLN A 155 -7.85 -4.23 -6.86
N GLN A 156 -7.53 -3.11 -6.22
CA GLN A 156 -7.52 -1.78 -6.84
C GLN A 156 -6.27 -1.56 -7.69
N GLY A 157 -5.12 -2.12 -7.32
CA GLY A 157 -3.91 -2.14 -8.15
C GLY A 157 -4.05 -2.96 -9.44
N ASN A 158 -4.95 -3.96 -9.43
CA ASN A 158 -5.33 -4.76 -10.60
C ASN A 158 -6.65 -4.32 -11.26
N SER A 159 -7.34 -3.30 -10.73
CA SER A 159 -8.62 -2.82 -11.28
C SER A 159 -8.39 -1.84 -12.44
N PRO A 160 -9.31 -1.76 -13.43
CA PRO A 160 -9.26 -0.83 -14.57
C PRO A 160 -9.37 0.66 -14.21
N LEU A 161 -9.17 1.04 -12.96
CA LEU A 161 -8.91 2.44 -12.58
C LEU A 161 -7.51 2.89 -13.03
N SER A 162 -6.77 1.96 -13.64
CA SER A 162 -5.69 2.18 -14.58
C SER A 162 -6.15 2.42 -16.04
N GLN A 163 -7.43 2.70 -16.31
CA GLN A 163 -7.96 2.89 -17.67
C GLN A 163 -9.03 3.98 -17.81
N HIS A 164 -9.61 4.54 -16.74
CA HIS A 164 -10.53 5.67 -16.87
C HIS A 164 -10.48 6.61 -15.65
N GLY A 165 -10.14 7.89 -15.90
CA GLY A 165 -10.22 9.00 -14.95
C GLY A 165 -8.98 9.89 -14.95
#